data_AF-A0A437LY10-F1
#
_entry.id   AF-A0A437LY10-F1
#
_cell.length_a   1.000
_cell.length_b   1.000
_cell.length_c   1.000
_cell.angle_alpha   90.00
_cell.angle_beta   90.00
_cell.angle_gamma   90.00
#
_symmetry.space_group_name_H-M   'P 1'
#
loop_
_entity.id
_entity.type
_entity.pdbx_description
1 polymer ?
#
loop_
_entity_poly.entity_id
_entity_poly.type
_entity_poly.pdbx_seq_one_letter_code
_entity_poly.pdbx_strand_id
1 'polypeptide(L)'
;MSAPVSAATSSIMGSSIFLDASDPFSFNVDFAAQGANSSGAEGEATFNFLGASSNNKVFSFSYNIANTSTGASANSRLGAFGFNTSVDNYTLATTGTAFSGMKNGGNFNGLGVHDLCFYAGPNCNGGGNNGINVALGEVNGGFTLTFASSQSSLTLTDFVARWQAAQNNGSTSGFGVPKAIPEASTWAMLMIGFGGIGLTVRSRRRQPQVALA
;
A
#
# COMPACT_ATOMS: atom_id res chain seq x y z
N MET A 1 25.10 19.19 29.27
CA MET A 1 25.51 18.27 28.20
C MET A 1 24.27 17.50 27.78
N SER A 2 23.55 17.98 26.77
CA SER A 2 22.33 17.34 26.26
C SER A 2 22.68 16.63 24.97
N ALA A 3 22.46 15.31 24.92
CA ALA A 3 22.70 14.50 23.75
C ALA A 3 21.75 14.88 22.60
N PRO A 4 22.18 14.81 21.33
CA PRO A 4 21.28 14.93 20.20
C PRO A 4 20.34 13.72 20.14
N VAL A 5 19.04 13.97 20.01
CA VAL A 5 18.06 12.95 19.65
C VAL A 5 18.33 12.57 18.19
N SER A 6 18.84 11.35 18.00
CA SER A 6 19.01 10.76 16.68
C SER A 6 17.63 10.61 16.04
N ALA A 7 17.37 11.32 14.94
CA ALA A 7 16.25 11.01 14.07
C ALA A 7 16.50 9.62 13.49
N ALA A 8 15.66 8.65 13.85
CA ALA A 8 15.70 7.34 13.22
C ALA A 8 15.39 7.53 11.73
N THR A 9 16.37 7.27 10.88
CA THR A 9 16.18 7.04 9.46
C THR A 9 15.40 5.74 9.32
N SER A 10 14.09 5.83 9.15
CA SER A 10 13.24 4.67 8.86
C SER A 10 13.49 4.23 7.41
N SER A 11 14.38 3.25 7.23
CA SER A 11 14.33 2.38 6.06
C SER A 11 13.16 1.43 6.27
N ILE A 12 12.02 1.66 5.61
CA ILE A 12 10.87 0.76 5.70
C ILE A 12 11.19 -0.50 4.88
N MET A 13 11.72 -1.52 5.56
CA MET A 13 11.47 -2.92 5.23
C MET A 13 10.52 -3.44 6.32
N GLY A 14 9.36 -4.00 5.94
CA GLY A 14 8.46 -4.67 6.88
C GLY A 14 7.27 -3.86 7.42
N SER A 15 6.62 -3.05 6.60
CA SER A 15 5.30 -2.52 6.96
C SER A 15 4.23 -3.61 6.83
N SER A 16 3.46 -3.82 7.90
CA SER A 16 2.36 -4.78 7.96
C SER A 16 1.03 -4.04 8.14
N ILE A 17 -0.02 -4.51 7.47
CA ILE A 17 -1.38 -3.99 7.59
C ILE A 17 -2.24 -5.06 8.23
N PHE A 18 -2.79 -4.77 9.40
CA PHE A 18 -3.76 -5.64 10.05
C PHE A 18 -5.17 -5.23 9.67
N LEU A 19 -5.97 -6.20 9.24
CA LEU A 19 -7.36 -6.02 8.85
C LEU A 19 -8.24 -6.86 9.78
N ASP A 20 -9.13 -6.21 10.51
CA ASP A 20 -10.20 -6.89 11.24
C ASP A 20 -11.36 -7.15 10.28
N ALA A 21 -11.91 -8.37 10.28
CA ALA A 21 -13.02 -8.73 9.40
C ALA A 21 -14.25 -7.81 9.54
N SER A 22 -14.41 -7.17 10.69
CA SER A 22 -15.54 -6.32 11.04
C SER A 22 -15.41 -4.84 10.65
N ASP A 23 -14.21 -4.37 10.27
CA ASP A 23 -13.96 -2.95 10.04
C ASP A 23 -13.34 -2.68 8.65
N PRO A 24 -14.07 -2.04 7.72
CA PRO A 24 -13.49 -1.54 6.48
C PRO A 24 -12.30 -0.61 6.75
N PHE A 25 -11.23 -0.76 5.99
CA PHE A 25 -10.00 -0.03 6.25
C PHE A 25 -9.29 0.37 4.96
N SER A 26 -8.88 1.63 4.86
CA SER A 26 -8.14 2.17 3.72
C SER A 26 -6.70 2.49 4.12
N PHE A 27 -5.74 2.15 3.26
CA PHE A 27 -4.34 2.44 3.48
C PHE A 27 -3.61 2.75 2.17
N ASN A 28 -2.56 3.57 2.28
CA ASN A 28 -1.71 3.95 1.17
C ASN A 28 -0.39 3.17 1.21
N VAL A 29 0.11 2.84 0.01
CA VAL A 29 1.42 2.24 -0.20
C VAL A 29 2.11 3.01 -1.32
N ASP A 30 3.19 3.70 -0.95
CA ASP A 30 4.04 4.41 -1.92
C ASP A 30 5.14 3.47 -2.39
N PHE A 31 5.17 3.13 -3.67
CA PHE A 31 6.23 2.32 -4.27
C PHE A 31 7.31 3.21 -4.86
N ALA A 32 8.56 3.01 -4.44
CA ALA A 32 9.71 3.66 -5.08
C ALA A 32 10.69 2.60 -5.61
N ALA A 33 11.08 2.74 -6.87
CA ALA A 33 12.00 1.79 -7.47
C ALA A 33 13.41 1.87 -6.85
N GLN A 34 13.96 0.72 -6.50
CA GLN A 34 15.26 0.54 -5.88
C GLN A 34 16.31 0.12 -6.92
N GLY A 35 17.51 0.67 -6.81
CA GLY A 35 18.67 0.38 -7.67
C GLY A 35 19.05 1.52 -8.62
N ALA A 36 20.34 1.55 -8.99
CA ALA A 36 20.94 2.63 -9.79
C ALA A 36 20.27 2.88 -11.16
N ASN A 37 19.58 1.86 -11.69
CA ASN A 37 18.99 1.87 -13.03
C ASN A 37 17.48 2.10 -13.05
N SER A 38 16.88 2.46 -11.92
CA SER A 38 15.43 2.77 -11.82
C SER A 38 15.13 3.98 -10.94
N SER A 39 16.13 4.79 -10.63
CA SER A 39 15.97 6.03 -9.86
C SER A 39 14.87 6.94 -10.44
N GLY A 40 13.95 7.39 -9.58
CA GLY A 40 12.85 8.29 -9.95
C GLY A 40 11.59 7.61 -10.52
N ALA A 41 11.56 6.28 -10.62
CA ALA A 41 10.30 5.57 -10.84
C ALA A 41 9.55 5.42 -9.51
N GLU A 42 8.38 6.05 -9.42
CA GLU A 42 7.54 6.10 -8.23
C GLU A 42 6.09 5.80 -8.61
N GLY A 43 5.36 5.22 -7.67
CA GLY A 43 3.93 4.95 -7.81
C GLY A 43 3.26 5.02 -6.45
N GLU A 44 1.97 5.35 -6.46
CA GLU A 44 1.16 5.43 -5.26
C GLU A 44 -0.05 4.51 -5.43
N ALA A 45 -0.32 3.70 -4.42
CA ALA A 45 -1.48 2.83 -4.37
C ALA A 45 -2.30 3.11 -3.12
N THR A 46 -3.60 3.34 -3.29
CA THR A 46 -4.58 3.29 -2.20
C THR A 46 -5.31 1.96 -2.27
N PHE A 47 -5.24 1.17 -1.21
CA PHE A 47 -6.02 -0.05 -1.06
C PHE A 47 -7.16 0.21 -0.08
N ASN A 48 -8.33 -0.32 -0.38
CA ASN A 48 -9.50 -0.26 0.49
C ASN A 48 -9.97 -1.68 0.76
N PHE A 49 -9.85 -2.12 2.00
CA PHE A 49 -10.55 -3.29 2.48
C PHE A 49 -12.03 -2.92 2.66
N LEU A 50 -12.88 -3.57 1.89
CA LEU A 50 -14.32 -3.29 1.81
C LEU A 50 -15.12 -4.07 2.88
N GLY A 51 -14.46 -4.97 3.60
CA GLY A 51 -15.06 -5.83 4.61
C GLY A 51 -15.01 -7.32 4.25
N ALA A 52 -15.33 -8.13 5.24
CA ALA A 52 -15.49 -9.56 5.09
C ALA A 52 -16.97 -9.96 4.89
N SER A 53 -17.21 -11.03 4.16
CA SER A 53 -18.55 -11.58 3.92
C SER A 53 -18.55 -13.11 3.93
N SER A 54 -19.73 -13.72 3.74
CA SER A 54 -19.90 -15.18 3.74
C SER A 54 -19.35 -15.86 5.00
N ASN A 55 -19.75 -15.35 6.17
CA ASN A 55 -19.23 -15.76 7.48
C ASN A 55 -17.70 -15.62 7.55
N ASN A 56 -17.22 -14.42 7.20
CA ASN A 56 -15.81 -14.03 7.13
C ASN A 56 -14.90 -14.96 6.34
N LYS A 57 -15.42 -15.57 5.26
CA LYS A 57 -14.62 -16.36 4.33
C LYS A 57 -14.16 -15.56 3.13
N VAL A 58 -14.87 -14.48 2.78
CA VAL A 58 -14.59 -13.69 1.59
C VAL A 58 -14.18 -12.29 2.01
N PHE A 59 -12.92 -11.93 1.79
CA PHE A 59 -12.37 -10.60 2.04
C PHE A 59 -12.30 -9.86 0.72
N SER A 60 -12.97 -8.70 0.65
CA SER A 60 -13.10 -7.93 -0.59
C SER A 60 -12.28 -6.64 -0.51
N PHE A 61 -11.63 -6.31 -1.62
CA PHE A 61 -10.75 -5.16 -1.74
C PHE A 61 -11.04 -4.38 -3.01
N SER A 62 -10.89 -3.06 -2.95
CA SER A 62 -10.61 -2.22 -4.12
C SER A 62 -9.21 -1.64 -4.02
N TYR A 63 -8.65 -1.25 -5.17
CA TYR A 63 -7.42 -0.49 -5.22
C TYR A 63 -7.50 0.58 -6.30
N ASN A 64 -6.78 1.65 -6.03
CA ASN A 64 -6.51 2.76 -6.92
C ASN A 64 -5.00 2.90 -6.99
N ILE A 65 -4.42 2.87 -8.18
CA ILE A 65 -2.96 2.91 -8.32
C ILE A 65 -2.54 3.79 -9.48
N ALA A 66 -1.53 4.63 -9.23
CA ALA A 66 -1.00 5.57 -10.21
C ALA A 66 0.52 5.41 -10.32
N ASN A 67 1.03 5.60 -11.54
CA ASN A 67 2.44 5.83 -11.76
C ASN A 67 2.72 7.32 -11.61
N THR A 68 3.46 7.68 -10.57
CA THR A 68 3.83 9.06 -10.21
C THR A 68 5.28 9.41 -10.57
N SER A 69 5.92 8.55 -11.37
CA SER A 69 7.30 8.74 -11.83
C SER A 69 7.49 10.08 -12.52
N THR A 70 8.66 10.70 -12.33
CA THR A 70 8.99 12.00 -12.94
C THR A 70 10.34 11.96 -13.65
N GLY A 71 10.66 13.04 -14.38
CA GLY A 71 11.94 13.21 -15.07
C GLY A 71 12.25 12.08 -16.06
N ALA A 72 13.47 11.54 -16.00
CA ALA A 72 13.92 10.45 -16.88
C ALA A 72 13.07 9.18 -16.75
N SER A 73 12.38 9.00 -15.64
CA SER A 73 11.52 7.84 -15.36
C SER A 73 10.05 8.05 -15.72
N ALA A 74 9.65 9.19 -16.31
CA ALA A 74 8.25 9.46 -16.67
C ALA A 74 7.66 8.47 -17.70
N ASN A 75 8.52 7.80 -18.48
CA ASN A 75 8.13 6.75 -19.43
C ASN A 75 8.14 5.34 -18.81
N SER A 76 8.43 5.22 -17.51
CA SER A 76 8.35 3.94 -16.81
C SER A 76 6.92 3.41 -16.82
N ARG A 77 6.79 2.10 -16.58
CA ARG A 77 5.50 1.45 -16.37
C ARG A 77 5.54 0.63 -15.09
N LEU A 78 4.54 0.79 -14.22
CA LEU A 78 4.32 -0.17 -13.15
C LEU A 78 3.62 -1.39 -13.74
N GLY A 79 4.37 -2.48 -13.87
CA GLY A 79 3.93 -3.69 -14.58
C GLY A 79 3.38 -4.78 -13.67
N ALA A 80 3.77 -4.78 -12.39
CA ALA A 80 3.26 -5.71 -11.40
C ALA A 80 3.35 -5.14 -9.98
N PHE A 81 2.52 -5.65 -9.08
CA PHE A 81 2.64 -5.43 -7.63
C PHE A 81 2.18 -6.68 -6.87
N GLY A 82 2.55 -6.78 -5.60
CA GLY A 82 2.25 -7.94 -4.78
C GLY A 82 2.46 -7.68 -3.29
N PHE A 83 2.07 -8.66 -2.49
CA PHE A 83 2.23 -8.69 -1.04
C PHE A 83 1.92 -10.10 -0.52
N ASN A 84 2.34 -10.39 0.70
CA ASN A 84 2.05 -11.62 1.42
C ASN A 84 0.80 -11.45 2.31
N THR A 85 0.22 -12.59 2.66
CA THR A 85 -0.94 -12.69 3.57
C THR A 85 -0.62 -13.62 4.73
N SER A 86 -1.14 -13.34 5.92
CA SER A 86 -0.96 -14.21 7.08
C SER A 86 -1.75 -15.53 7.03
N VAL A 87 -2.62 -15.71 6.03
CA VAL A 87 -3.49 -16.88 5.91
C VAL A 87 -3.27 -17.52 4.55
N ASP A 88 -2.84 -18.78 4.58
CA ASP A 88 -2.65 -19.60 3.39
C ASP A 88 -3.96 -20.20 2.87
N ASN A 89 -3.91 -20.80 1.68
CA ASN A 89 -5.00 -21.59 1.09
C ASN A 89 -6.29 -20.78 0.83
N TYR A 90 -6.15 -19.71 0.06
CA TYR A 90 -7.26 -18.95 -0.50
C TYR A 90 -7.36 -19.10 -2.02
N THR A 91 -8.57 -18.93 -2.54
CA THR A 91 -8.79 -18.68 -3.96
C THR A 91 -8.91 -17.19 -4.22
N LEU A 92 -8.45 -16.77 -5.39
CA LEU A 92 -8.30 -15.37 -5.76
C LEU A 92 -9.23 -15.04 -6.94
N ALA A 93 -9.93 -13.93 -6.87
CA ALA A 93 -10.66 -13.37 -8.03
C ALA A 93 -10.36 -11.88 -8.17
N THR A 94 -10.41 -11.38 -9.40
CA THR A 94 -10.02 -10.01 -9.79
C THR A 94 -11.06 -9.36 -10.66
N THR A 95 -11.10 -8.04 -10.54
CA THR A 95 -11.77 -7.13 -11.45
C THR A 95 -10.83 -5.95 -11.75
N GLY A 96 -10.96 -5.37 -12.94
CA GLY A 96 -10.11 -4.27 -13.39
C GLY A 96 -9.29 -4.61 -14.64
N THR A 97 -8.81 -3.57 -15.33
CA THR A 97 -8.29 -3.69 -16.70
C THR A 97 -6.77 -3.62 -16.81
N ALA A 98 -6.10 -2.90 -15.90
CA ALA A 98 -4.64 -2.74 -15.96
C ALA A 98 -3.87 -3.94 -15.39
N PHE A 99 -4.40 -4.58 -14.33
CA PHE A 99 -3.80 -5.76 -13.69
C PHE A 99 -4.80 -6.93 -13.73
N SER A 100 -5.16 -7.36 -14.94
CA SER A 100 -6.11 -8.46 -15.16
C SER A 100 -5.52 -9.84 -14.89
N GLY A 101 -4.19 -9.95 -14.88
CA GLY A 101 -3.48 -11.17 -14.52
C GLY A 101 -3.21 -11.21 -13.02
N MET A 102 -3.60 -12.30 -12.35
CA MET A 102 -3.25 -12.53 -10.96
C MET A 102 -2.95 -14.00 -10.68
N LYS A 103 -2.10 -14.26 -9.69
CA LYS A 103 -1.84 -15.62 -9.21
C LYS A 103 -1.42 -15.64 -7.75
N ASN A 104 -1.64 -16.80 -7.13
CA ASN A 104 -1.00 -17.15 -5.86
C ASN A 104 0.46 -17.60 -6.13
N GLY A 105 1.43 -17.11 -5.36
CA GLY A 105 2.85 -17.52 -5.44
C GLY A 105 3.58 -16.94 -6.65
N GLY A 106 3.59 -15.61 -6.78
CA GLY A 106 4.24 -14.89 -7.86
C GLY A 106 5.71 -14.56 -7.59
N ASN A 107 6.62 -14.91 -8.50
CA ASN A 107 8.04 -14.56 -8.36
C ASN A 107 8.34 -13.16 -8.90
N PHE A 108 8.81 -12.27 -8.03
CA PHE A 108 9.43 -11.00 -8.36
C PHE A 108 10.95 -11.22 -8.33
N ASN A 109 11.59 -11.52 -9.46
CA ASN A 109 13.05 -11.78 -9.53
C ASN A 109 13.86 -10.80 -8.66
N GLY A 110 14.77 -11.27 -7.81
CA GLY A 110 15.54 -10.40 -6.91
C GLY A 110 14.81 -9.94 -5.64
N LEU A 111 13.49 -10.15 -5.53
CA LEU A 111 12.69 -9.95 -4.31
C LEU A 111 11.97 -11.22 -3.83
N GLY A 112 11.98 -12.28 -4.64
CA GLY A 112 11.46 -13.59 -4.26
C GLY A 112 9.98 -13.78 -4.56
N VAL A 113 9.40 -14.82 -3.97
CA VAL A 113 8.01 -15.23 -4.19
C VAL A 113 7.11 -14.54 -3.18
N HIS A 114 6.02 -13.96 -3.66
CA HIS A 114 4.99 -13.36 -2.84
C HIS A 114 3.66 -14.09 -3.04
N ASP A 115 2.83 -14.12 -2.00
CA ASP A 115 1.55 -14.83 -2.04
C ASP A 115 0.64 -14.23 -3.11
N LEU A 116 0.38 -12.92 -3.05
CA LEU A 116 -0.37 -12.25 -4.10
C LEU A 116 0.56 -11.61 -5.10
N CYS A 117 0.26 -11.85 -6.38
CA CYS A 117 0.85 -11.11 -7.47
C CYS A 117 -0.21 -10.68 -8.47
N PHE A 118 -0.21 -9.38 -8.76
CA PHE A 118 -1.01 -8.68 -9.75
C PHE A 118 -0.08 -8.24 -10.88
N TYR A 119 -0.42 -8.53 -12.13
CA TYR A 119 0.45 -8.22 -13.26
C TYR A 119 -0.34 -7.81 -14.51
N ALA A 120 0.22 -6.85 -15.23
CA ALA A 120 -0.31 -6.34 -16.51
C ALA A 120 0.31 -7.07 -17.72
N GLY A 121 1.52 -7.61 -17.53
CA GLY A 121 2.30 -8.30 -18.56
C GLY A 121 2.04 -9.81 -18.59
N PRO A 122 3.05 -10.64 -18.92
CA PRO A 122 2.92 -12.09 -18.90
C PRO A 122 2.96 -12.70 -17.50
N ASN A 123 3.59 -12.02 -16.53
CA ASN A 123 3.73 -12.49 -15.14
C ASN A 123 4.28 -11.38 -14.22
N CYS A 124 4.49 -11.71 -12.95
CA CYS A 124 5.08 -10.87 -11.89
C CYS A 124 6.51 -10.39 -12.18
N ASN A 125 7.17 -11.02 -13.15
CA ASN A 125 8.49 -10.62 -13.60
C ASN A 125 8.45 -9.41 -14.55
N GLY A 126 7.25 -8.96 -14.91
CA GLY A 126 7.00 -7.92 -15.90
C GLY A 126 7.22 -8.42 -17.33
N GLY A 127 7.60 -7.51 -18.23
CA GLY A 127 7.69 -7.76 -19.67
C GLY A 127 6.40 -7.42 -20.43
N GLY A 128 6.42 -7.66 -21.74
CA GLY A 128 5.24 -7.48 -22.61
C GLY A 128 4.83 -6.03 -22.90
N ASN A 129 5.61 -5.04 -22.47
CA ASN A 129 5.30 -3.62 -22.65
C ASN A 129 3.96 -3.14 -22.06
N ASN A 130 3.38 -3.92 -21.15
CA ASN A 130 2.15 -3.57 -20.44
C ASN A 130 2.45 -2.89 -19.09
N GLY A 131 1.40 -2.39 -18.45
CA GLY A 131 1.45 -1.70 -17.16
C GLY A 131 1.04 -0.24 -17.28
N ILE A 132 0.99 0.43 -16.13
CA ILE A 132 0.54 1.81 -16.06
C ILE A 132 1.72 2.78 -16.23
N ASN A 133 1.65 3.63 -17.25
CA ASN A 133 2.56 4.77 -17.40
C ASN A 133 1.94 6.02 -16.77
N VAL A 134 2.71 7.10 -16.66
CA VAL A 134 2.24 8.36 -16.08
C VAL A 134 1.06 8.95 -16.87
N ALA A 135 1.05 8.77 -18.19
CA ALA A 135 -0.01 9.31 -19.06
C ALA A 135 -1.38 8.63 -18.89
N LEU A 136 -1.41 7.39 -18.41
CA LEU A 136 -2.65 6.66 -18.15
C LEU A 136 -3.39 7.19 -16.90
N GLY A 137 -2.66 7.85 -16.00
CA GLY A 137 -3.20 8.33 -14.74
C GLY A 137 -3.48 7.20 -13.74
N GLU A 138 -4.42 7.46 -12.83
CA GLU A 138 -4.87 6.48 -11.85
C GLU A 138 -5.71 5.40 -12.51
N VAL A 139 -5.45 4.13 -12.16
CA VAL A 139 -6.27 3.00 -12.57
C VAL A 139 -6.90 2.34 -11.35
N ASN A 140 -8.13 1.86 -11.53
CA ASN A 140 -8.89 1.20 -10.48
C ASN A 140 -9.03 -0.29 -10.75
N GLY A 141 -9.12 -1.06 -9.68
CA GLY A 141 -9.49 -2.46 -9.74
C GLY A 141 -9.96 -2.96 -8.38
N GLY A 142 -10.22 -4.26 -8.32
CA GLY A 142 -10.62 -4.92 -7.09
C GLY A 142 -10.26 -6.39 -7.11
N PHE A 143 -10.17 -6.97 -5.93
CA PHE A 143 -9.91 -8.39 -5.78
C PHE A 143 -10.59 -8.95 -4.54
N THR A 144 -10.79 -10.26 -4.55
CA THR A 144 -11.34 -10.99 -3.42
C THR A 144 -10.45 -12.17 -3.06
N LEU A 145 -10.26 -12.37 -1.77
CA LEU A 145 -9.65 -13.57 -1.19
C LEU A 145 -10.76 -14.41 -0.56
N THR A 146 -10.92 -15.63 -1.04
CA THR A 146 -11.87 -16.59 -0.47
C THR A 146 -11.12 -17.70 0.23
N PHE A 147 -11.25 -17.75 1.55
CA PHE A 147 -10.60 -18.72 2.42
C PHE A 147 -11.47 -19.97 2.62
N ALA A 148 -10.84 -21.11 2.87
CA ALA A 148 -11.54 -22.36 3.17
C ALA A 148 -12.36 -22.29 4.48
N SER A 149 -11.82 -21.58 5.48
CA SER A 149 -12.42 -21.37 6.80
C SER A 149 -12.63 -19.88 7.11
N SER A 150 -13.52 -19.58 8.05
CA SER A 150 -13.79 -18.22 8.52
C SER A 150 -12.53 -17.62 9.16
N GLN A 151 -12.20 -16.37 8.80
CA GLN A 151 -11.09 -15.63 9.38
C GLN A 151 -11.61 -14.47 10.25
N SER A 152 -11.05 -14.27 11.44
CA SER A 152 -11.34 -13.08 12.25
C SER A 152 -10.57 -11.85 11.78
N SER A 153 -9.42 -12.07 11.15
CA SER A 153 -8.52 -11.03 10.68
C SER A 153 -7.61 -11.53 9.56
N LEU A 154 -6.97 -10.59 8.87
CA LEU A 154 -5.96 -10.83 7.85
C LEU A 154 -4.84 -9.81 7.99
N THR A 155 -3.59 -10.25 7.99
CA THR A 155 -2.43 -9.35 7.93
C THR A 155 -1.83 -9.39 6.54
N LEU A 156 -1.59 -8.22 5.95
CA LEU A 156 -0.85 -8.04 4.69
C LEU A 156 0.57 -7.56 4.99
N THR A 157 1.57 -8.16 4.34
CA THR A 157 2.99 -7.82 4.58
C THR A 157 3.78 -7.82 3.28
N ASP A 158 5.00 -7.30 3.33
CA ASP A 158 5.97 -7.43 2.24
C ASP A 158 5.45 -6.92 0.88
N PHE A 159 4.94 -5.69 0.88
CA PHE A 159 4.45 -5.09 -0.35
C PHE A 159 5.60 -4.88 -1.34
N VAL A 160 5.34 -5.18 -2.60
CA VAL A 160 6.33 -5.09 -3.67
C VAL A 160 5.70 -4.54 -4.94
N ALA A 161 6.50 -3.85 -5.73
CA ALA A 161 6.16 -3.38 -7.07
C ALA A 161 7.25 -3.77 -8.07
N ARG A 162 6.89 -3.81 -9.35
CA ARG A 162 7.85 -3.99 -10.44
C ARG A 162 7.66 -3.00 -11.55
N TRP A 163 8.74 -2.31 -11.86
CA TRP A 163 8.85 -1.30 -12.88
C TRP A 163 9.42 -1.87 -14.17
N GLN A 164 8.93 -1.37 -15.30
CA GLN A 164 9.40 -1.65 -16.65
C GLN A 164 9.80 -0.34 -17.33
N ALA A 165 10.84 -0.37 -18.15
CA ALA A 165 11.37 0.77 -18.90
C ALA A 165 11.68 2.02 -18.04
N ALA A 166 12.13 1.85 -16.79
CA ALA A 166 12.72 2.97 -16.05
C ALA A 166 14.04 3.35 -16.75
N GLN A 167 14.05 4.45 -17.51
CA GLN A 167 15.22 4.84 -18.30
C GLN A 167 16.31 5.36 -17.37
N ASN A 168 17.09 4.46 -16.80
CA ASN A 168 18.41 4.79 -16.30
C ASN A 168 19.36 3.67 -16.74
N ASN A 169 20.22 4.00 -17.70
CA ASN A 169 21.46 3.27 -17.97
C ASN A 169 21.35 1.85 -18.59
N GLY A 170 20.32 1.58 -19.39
CA GLY A 170 20.22 0.34 -20.19
C GLY A 170 19.60 -0.87 -19.48
N SER A 171 19.21 -0.75 -18.20
CA SER A 171 18.29 -1.71 -17.58
C SER A 171 16.85 -1.29 -17.87
N THR A 172 16.02 -2.23 -18.32
CA THR A 172 14.61 -1.97 -18.64
C THR A 172 13.67 -2.44 -17.54
N SER A 173 14.17 -2.79 -16.35
CA SER A 173 13.33 -3.19 -15.23
C SER A 173 13.95 -2.87 -13.88
N GLY A 174 13.10 -2.55 -12.90
CA GLY A 174 13.46 -2.30 -11.51
C GLY A 174 12.37 -2.77 -10.57
N PHE A 175 12.64 -2.79 -9.27
CA PHE A 175 11.70 -3.24 -8.24
C PHE A 175 11.39 -2.11 -7.30
N GLY A 176 10.16 -2.01 -6.82
CA GLY A 176 9.78 -1.05 -5.80
C GLY A 176 9.45 -1.70 -4.47
N VAL A 177 9.84 -1.04 -3.39
CA VAL A 177 9.40 -1.36 -2.01
C VAL A 177 8.66 -0.14 -1.44
N PRO A 178 7.78 -0.33 -0.43
CA PRO A 178 7.10 0.74 0.25
C PRO A 178 8.07 1.79 0.79
N LYS A 179 7.88 3.05 0.40
CA LYS A 179 8.59 4.22 0.93
C LYS A 179 7.88 4.76 2.17
N ALA A 180 6.55 4.66 2.20
CA ALA A 180 5.72 5.02 3.34
C ALA A 180 4.45 4.15 3.35
N ILE A 181 4.08 3.71 4.55
CA ILE A 181 2.71 3.28 4.88
C ILE A 181 2.33 4.12 6.09
N PRO A 182 1.38 5.06 5.99
CA PRO A 182 0.91 5.81 7.14
C PRO A 182 0.36 4.82 8.17
N GLU A 183 1.03 4.71 9.32
CA GLU A 183 0.51 3.88 10.41
C GLU A 183 -0.88 4.41 10.78
N ALA A 184 -1.89 3.54 10.92
CA ALA A 184 -3.26 3.93 11.29
C ALA A 184 -3.30 4.79 12.58
N SER A 185 -2.30 4.60 13.46
CA SER A 185 -2.04 5.40 14.66
C SER A 185 -1.75 6.87 14.36
N THR A 186 -1.22 7.22 13.18
CA THR A 186 -0.89 8.61 12.81
C THR A 186 -2.16 9.46 12.70
N TRP A 187 -3.24 8.90 12.14
CA TRP A 187 -4.55 9.55 12.12
C TRP A 187 -5.17 9.64 13.51
N ALA A 188 -5.04 8.58 14.32
CA ALA A 188 -5.49 8.60 15.70
C ALA A 188 -4.75 9.67 16.53
N MET A 189 -3.44 9.82 16.35
CA MET A 189 -2.62 10.85 17.00
C MET A 189 -2.96 12.26 16.50
N LEU A 190 -3.28 12.43 15.22
CA LEU A 190 -3.78 13.70 14.68
C LEU A 190 -5.12 14.08 15.34
N MET A 191 -6.08 13.15 15.37
CA MET A 191 -7.40 13.38 15.96
C MET A 191 -7.33 13.58 17.48
N ILE A 192 -6.48 12.84 18.19
CA ILE A 192 -6.27 13.00 19.63
C ILE A 192 -5.52 14.31 19.92
N GLY A 193 -4.52 14.68 19.11
CA GLY A 193 -3.75 15.91 19.27
C GLY A 193 -4.60 17.16 19.07
N PHE A 194 -5.31 17.28 17.94
CA PHE A 194 -6.16 18.44 17.68
C PHE A 194 -7.46 18.42 18.51
N GLY A 195 -8.07 17.24 18.70
CA GLY A 195 -9.26 17.08 19.53
C GLY A 195 -9.02 17.37 21.01
N GLY A 196 -7.87 16.95 21.54
CA GLY A 196 -7.47 17.18 22.94
C GLY A 196 -7.25 18.66 23.25
N ILE A 197 -6.62 19.42 22.34
CA ILE A 197 -6.46 20.87 22.49
C ILE A 197 -7.81 21.58 22.42
N GLY A 198 -8.72 21.15 21.52
CA GLY A 198 -10.07 21.71 21.45
C GLY A 198 -10.89 21.54 22.72
N LEU A 199 -10.80 20.37 23.37
CA LEU A 199 -11.49 20.10 24.64
C LEU A 199 -10.96 20.92 25.81
N THR A 200 -9.64 21.12 25.89
CA THR A 200 -9.01 21.93 26.96
C THR A 200 -9.27 23.43 26.81
N VAL A 201 -9.36 23.94 25.58
CA VAL A 201 -9.76 25.34 25.33
C VAL A 201 -11.25 25.56 25.64
N ARG A 202 -12.11 24.58 25.34
CA ARG A 202 -13.54 24.65 25.63
C ARG A 202 -13.86 24.57 27.12
N SER A 203 -13.13 23.78 27.90
CA SER A 203 -13.34 23.68 29.35
C SER A 203 -12.93 24.95 30.09
N ARG A 204 -11.90 25.67 29.61
CA ARG A 204 -11.49 26.97 30.17
C ARG A 204 -12.53 28.08 30.00
N ARG A 205 -13.37 28.01 28.95
CA ARG A 205 -14.47 28.98 28.73
C ARG A 205 -15.71 28.72 29.61
N ARG A 206 -15.73 27.64 30.39
CA ARG A 206 -16.87 27.25 31.26
C ARG A 206 -16.60 27.44 32.75
N GLN A 207 -15.63 28.26 33.14
CA GLN A 207 -15.50 28.69 34.54
C GLN A 207 -16.53 29.80 34.80
N PRO A 208 -17.63 29.57 35.55
CA PRO A 208 -18.51 30.65 35.97
C PRO A 208 -17.72 31.56 36.92
N GLN A 209 -17.75 32.87 36.67
CA GLN A 209 -17.27 33.83 37.66
C GLN A 209 -18.11 33.67 38.93
N VAL A 210 -17.50 33.15 39.99
CA VAL A 210 -18.10 33.19 41.33
C VAL A 210 -18.00 34.64 41.80
N ALA A 211 -19.13 35.34 41.77
CA ALA A 211 -19.26 36.66 42.40
C ALA A 211 -19.22 36.46 43.92
N LEU A 212 -18.18 36.99 44.57
CA LEU A 212 -18.11 37.12 46.02
C LEU A 212 -18.99 38.30 46.44
N ALA A 213 -19.95 38.02 47.33
CA ALA A 213 -20.81 38.99 48.00
C ALA A 213 -20.09 39.62 49.21
#